data_AF-A0A534XGP5-F1
#
_entry.id   AF-A0A534XGP5-F1
#
_cell.length_a   1.000
_cell.length_b   1.000
_cell.length_c   1.000
_cell.angle_alpha   90.00
_cell.angle_beta   90.00
_cell.angle_gamma   90.00
#
_symmetry.space_group_name_H-M   'P 1'
#
loop_
_entity.id
_entity.type
_entity.pdbx_description
1 polymer ?
#
loop_
_entity_poly.entity_id
_entity_poly.type
_entity_poly.pdbx_seq_one_letter_code
_entity_poly.pdbx_strand_id
1 'polypeptide(L)'
;MRRRQQTLKSLSLFAVALIGAMALVGTARRAAAQSDCLAQFQDVPAAALNGGTIMCTDCDAGCDQDVGTSPTANQSCTFNFRICVNEASATCVAGTLKKVKVVKKKGVTGSLIKPSGTSSACGAFTAVVKTKGKGKKAGTTKVKVIVQTSEKPKRHDTNTLVLECDPLPTGSSCPTTTSTSTSTTSTTSTTIVCANCCGSFSLIKTLNGLPDTTVNVGSVVDDSGATLLDLKSGGLYFGGAGVGVPLPSLVPNTLEDANGFGGTYTKITACSGSSFTISPTAATDVSGSVHPNRHCSSAGVNNPEYPGKPGCLFGPPLAIPNPTSQATSTCVINRVSTSAAGTGNCDGTTTLSLPLASDIYLTGPTDGLVPCPVCSSGTCSAGPNAGQPCVAESSPIPGQSPAANPTSHDCPPTSGAFIGSLPIGFNLSAGLQSKTSTDLSAMPFVFYCGQQFSPSFQNPPHACTADSQCTTAPNIKCRQRTSGAFGQGPARTITETGAAPGCLTDGAAHALTLISVFGIPPSYNATVDASADLPGPGATSLPGTTQLLP
;
A
#
# COMPACT_ATOMS: atom_id res chain seq x y z
N MET A 1 -78.79 -38.02 49.01
CA MET A 1 -79.49 -37.03 49.88
C MET A 1 -78.95 -35.64 49.60
N ARG A 2 -79.79 -34.59 49.68
CA ARG A 2 -79.51 -33.12 49.78
C ARG A 2 -78.27 -32.56 49.01
N ARG A 3 -78.48 -31.81 47.90
CA ARG A 3 -78.63 -30.32 47.82
C ARG A 3 -77.31 -29.57 48.11
N ARG A 4 -76.80 -28.55 47.40
CA ARG A 4 -77.19 -27.59 46.31
C ARG A 4 -75.87 -27.23 45.55
N GLN A 5 -75.75 -26.58 44.38
CA GLN A 5 -76.62 -26.18 43.25
C GLN A 5 -75.71 -25.99 41.99
N GLN A 6 -76.19 -26.08 40.74
CA GLN A 6 -76.59 -24.98 39.81
C GLN A 6 -75.70 -23.72 39.88
N THR A 7 -75.14 -23.21 38.76
CA THR A 7 -75.84 -22.92 37.49
C THR A 7 -75.05 -23.20 36.19
N LEU A 8 -75.80 -23.64 35.16
CA LEU A 8 -75.42 -23.67 33.74
C LEU A 8 -75.41 -22.26 33.10
N LYS A 9 -74.54 -22.07 32.09
CA LYS A 9 -74.75 -21.40 30.79
C LYS A 9 -73.40 -21.42 30.02
N SER A 10 -73.29 -21.49 28.69
CA SER A 10 -74.15 -21.97 27.60
C SER A 10 -73.41 -21.68 26.27
N LEU A 11 -73.11 -22.68 25.42
CA LEU A 11 -72.85 -22.61 23.95
C LEU A 11 -71.78 -21.58 23.44
N SER A 12 -71.04 -21.75 22.34
CA SER A 12 -70.94 -22.79 21.30
C SER A 12 -69.63 -22.60 20.52
N LEU A 13 -69.12 -23.69 19.95
CA LEU A 13 -68.38 -23.89 18.67
C LEU A 13 -67.38 -22.85 18.08
N PHE A 14 -66.44 -23.45 17.34
CA PHE A 14 -65.58 -22.92 16.26
C PHE A 14 -64.27 -22.19 16.58
N ALA A 15 -63.20 -22.99 16.44
CA ALA A 15 -61.85 -22.73 15.92
C ALA A 15 -61.46 -21.32 15.43
N VAL A 16 -60.22 -20.92 15.73
CA VAL A 16 -59.12 -20.67 14.77
C VAL A 16 -57.78 -20.59 15.56
N ALA A 17 -56.64 -20.68 14.86
CA ALA A 17 -55.34 -21.06 15.41
C ALA A 17 -54.41 -19.92 15.87
N LEU A 18 -53.23 -20.34 16.38
CA LEU A 18 -51.95 -19.64 16.56
C LEU A 18 -51.66 -18.89 17.88
N ILE A 19 -50.53 -19.29 18.49
CA ILE A 19 -49.47 -18.52 19.21
C ILE A 19 -49.00 -19.27 20.48
N GLY A 20 -47.67 -19.28 20.72
CA GLY A 20 -47.13 -19.43 22.08
C GLY A 20 -46.04 -20.48 22.32
N ALA A 21 -44.92 -20.44 21.60
CA ALA A 21 -43.73 -21.19 22.02
C ALA A 21 -43.00 -20.46 23.17
N MET A 22 -42.97 -21.06 24.37
CA MET A 22 -42.18 -20.56 25.50
C MET A 22 -40.94 -21.41 25.78
N ALA A 23 -39.80 -20.72 25.82
CA ALA A 23 -38.64 -20.94 26.69
C ALA A 23 -38.14 -22.40 26.93
N LEU A 24 -37.09 -22.77 26.19
CA LEU A 24 -36.06 -23.69 26.69
C LEU A 24 -34.76 -22.89 26.91
N VAL A 25 -34.44 -22.61 28.18
CA VAL A 25 -33.21 -21.90 28.57
C VAL A 25 -32.03 -22.86 28.46
N GLY A 26 -31.36 -22.86 27.32
CA GLY A 26 -30.07 -23.53 27.14
C GLY A 26 -28.98 -22.82 27.94
N THR A 27 -28.41 -23.49 28.94
CA THR A 27 -27.29 -22.97 29.72
C THR A 27 -26.00 -22.97 28.90
N ALA A 28 -25.75 -21.87 28.19
CA ALA A 28 -24.47 -21.64 27.54
C ALA A 28 -23.34 -21.68 28.58
N ARG A 29 -22.56 -22.77 28.58
CA ARG A 29 -21.29 -22.83 29.31
C ARG A 29 -20.41 -21.72 28.77
N ARG A 30 -20.15 -20.68 29.58
CA ARG A 30 -19.16 -19.65 29.24
C ARG A 30 -17.83 -20.33 28.96
N ALA A 31 -17.41 -20.35 27.70
CA ALA A 31 -16.03 -20.65 27.37
C ALA A 31 -15.13 -19.70 28.15
N ALA A 32 -14.12 -20.24 28.85
CA ALA A 32 -13.15 -19.39 29.53
C ALA A 32 -12.39 -18.60 28.45
N ALA A 33 -12.47 -17.27 28.50
CA ALA A 33 -11.76 -16.42 27.55
C ALA A 33 -10.25 -16.70 27.63
N GLN A 34 -9.66 -17.11 26.52
CA GLN A 34 -8.25 -17.50 26.43
C GLN A 34 -7.35 -16.37 26.93
N SER A 35 -6.27 -16.74 27.65
CA SER A 35 -5.35 -15.80 28.28
C SER A 35 -4.16 -15.44 27.41
N ASP A 36 -3.72 -16.37 26.55
CA ASP A 36 -2.37 -16.39 25.93
C ASP A 36 -2.23 -15.47 24.70
N CYS A 37 -3.04 -14.41 24.68
CA CYS A 37 -3.26 -13.51 23.55
C CYS A 37 -3.38 -12.04 23.99
N LEU A 38 -3.23 -11.76 25.29
CA LEU A 38 -3.21 -10.40 25.83
C LEU A 38 -1.85 -9.72 25.65
N ALA A 39 -0.81 -10.49 25.31
CA ALA A 39 0.55 -10.06 25.03
C ALA A 39 1.15 -10.85 23.88
N GLN A 40 1.52 -10.21 22.78
CA GLN A 40 2.05 -10.88 21.59
C GLN A 40 3.33 -10.20 21.10
N PHE A 41 4.26 -10.97 20.57
CA PHE A 41 5.35 -10.46 19.76
C PHE A 41 4.87 -10.30 18.30
N GLN A 42 5.25 -9.21 17.64
CA GLN A 42 4.99 -8.95 16.22
C GLN A 42 6.31 -8.67 15.50
N ASP A 43 6.30 -8.77 14.17
CA ASP A 43 7.50 -8.75 13.31
C ASP A 43 8.50 -9.89 13.64
N VAL A 44 7.96 -11.02 14.08
CA VAL A 44 8.69 -12.25 14.36
C VAL A 44 8.07 -13.42 13.58
N PRO A 45 8.81 -14.52 13.31
CA PRO A 45 8.25 -15.70 12.67
C PRO A 45 6.98 -16.19 13.38
N ALA A 46 6.02 -16.74 12.64
CA ALA A 46 4.70 -17.11 13.16
C ALA A 46 4.75 -18.03 14.40
N ALA A 47 5.75 -18.92 14.47
CA ALA A 47 5.98 -19.81 15.61
C ALA A 47 6.44 -19.10 16.91
N ALA A 48 6.89 -17.84 16.82
CA ALA A 48 7.43 -17.05 17.93
C ALA A 48 6.49 -15.94 18.44
N LEU A 49 5.30 -15.79 17.84
CA LEU A 49 4.32 -14.76 18.18
C LEU A 49 3.90 -14.80 19.67
N ASN A 50 3.74 -16.00 20.23
CA ASN A 50 3.44 -16.21 21.66
C ASN A 50 4.72 -16.51 22.48
N GLY A 51 5.87 -16.01 22.03
CA GLY A 51 7.18 -16.39 22.54
C GLY A 51 7.70 -17.68 21.89
N GLY A 52 8.94 -18.04 22.22
CA GLY A 52 9.70 -19.08 21.53
C GLY A 52 11.18 -18.70 21.42
N THR A 53 11.90 -19.32 20.50
CA THR A 53 13.28 -18.96 20.14
C THR A 53 13.34 -18.54 18.68
N ILE A 54 13.96 -17.39 18.41
CA ILE A 54 14.41 -17.00 17.07
C ILE A 54 15.92 -17.20 17.05
N MET A 55 16.39 -17.97 16.07
CA MET A 55 17.81 -18.16 15.78
C MET A 55 18.17 -17.32 14.56
N CYS A 56 19.35 -16.73 14.58
CA CYS A 56 19.91 -15.96 13.48
C CYS A 56 21.42 -16.17 13.43
N THR A 57 22.02 -16.14 12.25
CA THR A 57 23.49 -16.19 12.11
C THR A 57 24.03 -14.78 11.93
N ASP A 58 25.15 -14.44 12.57
CA ASP A 58 25.90 -13.19 12.34
C ASP A 58 26.15 -13.02 10.84
N CYS A 59 25.74 -11.87 10.28
CA CYS A 59 25.70 -11.56 8.83
C CYS A 59 24.59 -12.21 7.98
N ASP A 60 23.54 -12.81 8.57
CA ASP A 60 22.37 -13.30 7.82
C ASP A 60 21.35 -12.17 7.57
N ALA A 61 21.32 -11.63 6.34
CA ALA A 61 20.43 -10.54 5.94
C ALA A 61 18.91 -10.85 6.11
N GLY A 62 18.51 -12.11 6.30
CA GLY A 62 17.13 -12.50 6.56
C GLY A 62 16.66 -12.26 7.99
N CYS A 63 17.58 -12.05 8.94
CA CYS A 63 17.25 -11.90 10.37
C CYS A 63 18.14 -10.93 11.15
N ASP A 64 19.37 -10.68 10.67
CA ASP A 64 20.34 -9.78 11.28
C ASP A 64 20.22 -8.38 10.68
N GLN A 65 19.85 -7.41 11.51
CA GLN A 65 19.43 -6.08 11.10
C GLN A 65 20.57 -5.05 11.07
N ASP A 66 21.81 -5.46 11.29
CA ASP A 66 22.99 -4.58 11.20
C ASP A 66 23.93 -4.89 10.01
N VAL A 67 23.54 -5.87 9.17
CA VAL A 67 24.21 -6.21 7.90
C VAL A 67 24.25 -5.00 6.97
N GLY A 68 25.48 -4.57 6.65
CA GLY A 68 25.75 -3.34 5.89
C GLY A 68 26.43 -2.23 6.71
N THR A 69 26.38 -2.27 8.05
CA THR A 69 27.17 -1.36 8.91
C THR A 69 28.58 -1.87 9.22
N SER A 70 28.83 -3.16 8.98
CA SER A 70 30.14 -3.80 9.04
C SER A 70 30.27 -4.81 7.88
N PRO A 71 31.32 -4.72 7.03
CA PRO A 71 31.54 -5.69 5.95
C PRO A 71 32.14 -7.03 6.43
N THR A 72 32.27 -7.22 7.75
CA THR A 72 32.77 -8.45 8.38
C THR A 72 31.94 -8.80 9.61
N ALA A 73 31.90 -10.09 9.96
CA ALA A 73 31.11 -10.64 11.06
C ALA A 73 31.39 -9.87 12.35
N ASN A 74 30.37 -9.16 12.84
CA ASN A 74 30.57 -8.17 13.90
C ASN A 74 30.55 -8.81 15.31
N GLN A 75 30.38 -10.14 15.36
CA GLN A 75 30.24 -10.97 16.56
C GLN A 75 28.95 -10.69 17.34
N SER A 76 27.92 -10.19 16.67
CA SER A 76 26.57 -9.95 17.16
C SER A 76 25.55 -10.23 16.07
N CYS A 77 24.27 -10.25 16.47
CA CYS A 77 23.15 -10.11 15.57
C CYS A 77 22.20 -9.06 16.18
N THR A 78 21.64 -8.18 15.37
CA THR A 78 20.67 -7.17 15.78
C THR A 78 19.26 -7.60 15.34
N PHE A 79 18.33 -7.68 16.28
CA PHE A 79 16.93 -8.05 16.02
C PHE A 79 16.01 -6.85 16.27
N ASN A 80 15.08 -6.60 15.35
CA ASN A 80 13.98 -5.67 15.54
C ASN A 80 12.67 -6.45 15.67
N PHE A 81 11.82 -6.07 16.63
CA PHE A 81 10.52 -6.71 16.84
C PHE A 81 9.58 -5.77 17.61
N ARG A 82 8.27 -5.98 17.50
CA ARG A 82 7.27 -5.29 18.32
C ARG A 82 6.76 -6.17 19.45
N ILE A 83 6.38 -5.55 20.57
CA ILE A 83 5.55 -6.17 21.61
C ILE A 83 4.22 -5.42 21.62
N CYS A 84 3.13 -6.15 21.41
CA CYS A 84 1.78 -5.64 21.41
C CYS A 84 0.96 -6.26 22.55
N VAL A 85 -0.04 -5.54 23.03
CA VAL A 85 -0.96 -6.00 24.08
C VAL A 85 -2.39 -5.65 23.72
N ASN A 86 -3.35 -6.47 24.15
CA ASN A 86 -4.78 -6.33 23.84
C ASN A 86 -5.14 -6.40 22.34
N GLU A 87 -4.33 -7.04 21.52
CA GLU A 87 -4.67 -7.28 20.10
C GLU A 87 -5.90 -8.20 20.01
N ALA A 88 -7.03 -7.66 19.58
CA ALA A 88 -8.29 -8.40 19.50
C ALA A 88 -8.28 -9.38 18.32
N SER A 89 -8.77 -10.61 18.54
CA SER A 89 -8.90 -11.61 17.49
C SER A 89 -10.21 -12.39 17.63
N ALA A 90 -10.57 -13.19 16.63
CA ALA A 90 -11.79 -14.01 16.65
C ALA A 90 -11.88 -14.98 17.86
N THR A 91 -10.74 -15.29 18.50
CA THR A 91 -10.65 -16.15 19.70
C THR A 91 -10.19 -15.40 20.95
N CYS A 92 -9.71 -14.15 20.82
CA CYS A 92 -9.17 -13.36 21.93
C CYS A 92 -9.96 -12.07 22.17
N VAL A 93 -10.61 -11.99 23.34
CA VAL A 93 -11.29 -10.77 23.79
C VAL A 93 -10.31 -9.89 24.57
N ALA A 94 -10.10 -8.66 24.14
CA ALA A 94 -9.30 -7.66 24.85
C ALA A 94 -9.80 -7.46 26.30
N GLY A 95 -8.93 -7.02 27.21
CA GLY A 95 -9.28 -6.82 28.62
C GLY A 95 -8.76 -5.51 29.17
N THR A 96 -9.42 -4.97 30.19
CA THR A 96 -8.91 -3.80 30.90
C THR A 96 -7.64 -4.19 31.62
N LEU A 97 -6.49 -3.64 31.18
CA LEU A 97 -5.21 -4.09 31.73
C LEU A 97 -4.99 -3.49 33.12
N LYS A 98 -4.67 -4.33 34.11
CA LYS A 98 -4.13 -3.89 35.39
C LYS A 98 -2.64 -3.62 35.28
N LYS A 99 -1.90 -4.55 34.67
CA LYS A 99 -0.43 -4.56 34.62
C LYS A 99 0.05 -4.93 33.22
N VAL A 100 1.02 -4.18 32.72
CA VAL A 100 1.87 -4.53 31.57
C VAL A 100 3.31 -4.36 32.05
N LYS A 101 4.14 -5.39 31.93
CA LYS A 101 5.56 -5.34 32.34
C LYS A 101 6.41 -6.09 31.32
N VAL A 102 7.29 -5.36 30.65
CA VAL A 102 8.34 -5.95 29.80
C VAL A 102 9.62 -6.08 30.62
N VAL A 103 10.13 -7.31 30.76
CA VAL A 103 11.41 -7.62 31.40
C VAL A 103 12.45 -7.80 30.29
N LYS A 104 13.37 -6.84 30.21
CA LYS A 104 14.47 -6.79 29.25
C LYS A 104 15.77 -7.27 29.90
N LYS A 105 16.59 -7.99 29.15
CA LYS A 105 17.98 -8.32 29.50
C LYS A 105 18.95 -7.34 28.84
N LYS A 106 20.24 -7.40 29.20
CA LYS A 106 21.29 -6.55 28.63
C LYS A 106 21.31 -6.72 27.10
N GLY A 107 21.43 -5.61 26.37
CA GLY A 107 21.36 -5.57 24.90
C GLY A 107 19.98 -5.27 24.33
N VAL A 108 18.91 -5.21 25.13
CA VAL A 108 17.54 -4.94 24.66
C VAL A 108 17.06 -3.53 25.03
N THR A 109 16.72 -2.73 24.02
CA THR A 109 16.14 -1.38 24.12
C THR A 109 14.69 -1.37 23.60
N GLY A 110 14.00 -0.22 23.68
CA GLY A 110 12.57 -0.10 23.34
C GLY A 110 11.66 0.08 24.56
N SER A 111 10.40 0.45 24.33
CA SER A 111 9.41 0.72 25.39
C SER A 111 8.01 0.38 24.94
N LEU A 112 7.14 0.04 25.89
CA LEU A 112 5.72 -0.22 25.66
C LEU A 112 4.92 0.56 26.70
N ILE A 113 4.06 1.47 26.21
CA ILE A 113 3.13 2.22 27.05
C ILE A 113 1.89 1.36 27.27
N LYS A 114 1.44 1.28 28.52
CA LYS A 114 0.20 0.54 28.87
C LYS A 114 -1.02 1.33 28.33
N PRO A 115 -1.92 0.70 27.55
CA PRO A 115 -3.14 1.35 27.07
C PRO A 115 -4.15 1.60 28.20
N SER A 116 -5.05 2.56 27.96
CA SER A 116 -6.25 2.80 28.77
C SER A 116 -7.42 1.94 28.30
N GLY A 117 -8.33 1.59 29.22
CA GLY A 117 -9.48 0.75 28.91
C GLY A 117 -9.09 -0.60 28.29
N THR A 118 -9.84 -1.01 27.27
CA THR A 118 -9.63 -2.24 26.49
C THR A 118 -8.84 -2.01 25.19
N SER A 119 -8.32 -0.81 24.95
CA SER A 119 -7.55 -0.50 23.74
C SER A 119 -6.29 -1.36 23.63
N SER A 120 -5.83 -1.60 22.41
CA SER A 120 -4.52 -2.22 22.18
C SER A 120 -3.40 -1.17 22.18
N ALA A 121 -2.15 -1.64 22.33
CA ALA A 121 -0.96 -0.82 22.17
C ALA A 121 0.23 -1.69 21.77
N CYS A 122 1.08 -1.13 20.91
CA CYS A 122 2.34 -1.74 20.48
C CYS A 122 3.52 -0.84 20.84
N GLY A 123 4.68 -1.45 21.06
CA GLY A 123 5.96 -0.77 21.25
C GLY A 123 7.05 -1.46 20.45
N ALA A 124 7.93 -0.69 19.81
CA ALA A 124 9.09 -1.21 19.10
C ALA A 124 10.24 -1.51 20.07
N PHE A 125 10.96 -2.60 19.80
CA PHE A 125 12.11 -3.06 20.56
C PHE A 125 13.23 -3.51 19.62
N THR A 126 14.46 -3.22 20.03
CA THR A 126 15.67 -3.67 19.35
C THR A 126 16.51 -4.46 20.34
N ALA A 127 17.11 -5.57 19.89
CA ALA A 127 17.96 -6.43 20.71
C ALA A 127 19.27 -6.73 19.99
N VAL A 128 20.38 -6.24 20.54
CA VAL A 128 21.74 -6.57 20.05
C VAL A 128 22.27 -7.75 20.87
N VAL A 129 22.42 -8.90 20.21
CA VAL A 129 22.81 -10.17 20.83
C VAL A 129 24.24 -10.52 20.45
N LYS A 130 25.19 -10.29 21.36
CA LYS A 130 26.61 -10.62 21.12
C LYS A 130 26.86 -12.12 21.27
N THR A 131 27.55 -12.70 20.28
CA THR A 131 28.12 -14.04 20.33
C THR A 131 29.12 -14.19 21.48
N LYS A 132 29.43 -15.43 21.86
CA LYS A 132 30.34 -15.76 22.97
C LYS A 132 31.67 -16.32 22.44
N GLY A 133 32.72 -16.18 23.25
CA GLY A 133 34.02 -16.78 22.97
C GLY A 133 34.78 -16.19 21.77
N LYS A 134 34.53 -14.90 21.43
CA LYS A 134 35.05 -14.19 20.25
C LYS A 134 34.54 -14.81 18.93
N GLY A 135 33.22 -14.78 18.70
CA GLY A 135 32.62 -15.35 17.48
C GLY A 135 32.75 -16.88 17.36
N LYS A 136 32.72 -17.62 18.48
CA LYS A 136 32.91 -19.09 18.47
C LYS A 136 31.76 -19.89 19.07
N LYS A 137 30.80 -19.24 19.73
CA LYS A 137 29.65 -19.86 20.40
C LYS A 137 28.44 -18.94 20.36
N ALA A 138 27.24 -19.50 20.33
CA ALA A 138 25.99 -18.76 20.29
C ALA A 138 25.84 -17.72 21.43
N GLY A 139 25.43 -16.51 21.06
CA GLY A 139 24.95 -15.45 21.94
C GLY A 139 23.45 -15.62 22.19
N THR A 140 22.96 -15.31 23.40
CA THR A 140 21.52 -15.40 23.68
C THR A 140 21.04 -14.26 24.59
N THR A 141 19.91 -13.66 24.27
CA THR A 141 19.18 -12.75 25.17
C THR A 141 17.71 -13.17 25.31
N LYS A 142 17.01 -12.64 26.31
CA LYS A 142 15.61 -12.98 26.59
C LYS A 142 14.78 -11.75 26.89
N VAL A 143 13.57 -11.72 26.34
CA VAL A 143 12.57 -10.66 26.53
C VAL A 143 11.29 -11.33 26.99
N LYS A 144 10.76 -10.91 28.14
CA LYS A 144 9.54 -11.46 28.71
C LYS A 144 8.51 -10.36 28.90
N VAL A 145 7.37 -10.49 28.23
CA VAL A 145 6.20 -9.63 28.46
C VAL A 145 5.28 -10.32 29.48
N ILE A 146 4.72 -9.55 30.40
CA ILE A 146 3.80 -10.02 31.43
C ILE A 146 2.60 -9.08 31.46
N VAL A 147 1.41 -9.61 31.17
CA VAL A 147 0.15 -8.86 31.16
C VAL A 147 -0.83 -9.48 32.16
N GLN A 148 -1.63 -8.62 32.80
CA GLN A 148 -2.66 -9.04 33.75
C GLN A 148 -3.86 -8.09 33.65
N THR A 149 -5.08 -8.63 33.54
CA THR A 149 -6.31 -7.82 33.49
C THR A 149 -6.78 -7.38 34.89
N SER A 150 -7.68 -6.40 34.95
CA SER A 150 -8.34 -5.94 36.16
C SER A 150 -9.70 -6.61 36.44
N GLU A 151 -10.32 -7.25 35.43
CA GLU A 151 -11.58 -7.99 35.64
C GLU A 151 -11.42 -9.19 36.60
N LYS A 152 -12.55 -9.75 37.05
CA LYS A 152 -12.61 -11.01 37.80
C LYS A 152 -13.35 -12.07 36.94
N PRO A 153 -12.80 -13.28 36.75
CA PRO A 153 -11.46 -13.71 37.13
C PRO A 153 -10.37 -12.94 36.35
N LYS A 154 -9.22 -12.70 36.99
CA LYS A 154 -8.10 -12.01 36.33
C LYS A 154 -7.45 -12.94 35.32
N ARG A 155 -7.30 -12.48 34.08
CA ARG A 155 -6.49 -13.18 33.08
C ARG A 155 -5.02 -12.77 33.25
N HIS A 156 -4.12 -13.71 33.00
CA HIS A 156 -2.68 -13.57 33.13
C HIS A 156 -2.03 -14.13 31.87
N ASP A 157 -1.20 -13.33 31.22
CA ASP A 157 -0.45 -13.71 30.02
C ASP A 157 1.04 -13.46 30.27
N THR A 158 1.91 -14.36 29.82
CA THR A 158 3.36 -14.27 30.02
C THR A 158 4.14 -14.97 28.92
N ASN A 159 4.35 -14.25 27.83
CA ASN A 159 5.11 -14.73 26.68
C ASN A 159 6.59 -14.34 26.80
N THR A 160 7.47 -15.27 26.42
CA THR A 160 8.93 -15.14 26.54
C THR A 160 9.59 -15.43 25.21
N LEU A 161 10.22 -14.42 24.63
CA LEU A 161 11.04 -14.54 23.42
C LEU A 161 12.51 -14.72 23.81
N VAL A 162 13.15 -15.72 23.22
CA VAL A 162 14.59 -15.94 23.25
C VAL A 162 15.12 -15.55 21.87
N LEU A 163 16.17 -14.73 21.84
CA LEU A 163 16.87 -14.35 20.62
C LEU A 163 18.27 -14.92 20.71
N GLU A 164 18.63 -15.74 19.73
CA GLU A 164 19.87 -16.49 19.65
C GLU A 164 20.64 -16.06 18.39
N CYS A 165 21.90 -15.68 18.60
CA CYS A 165 22.81 -15.27 17.55
C CYS A 165 23.95 -16.28 17.44
N ASP A 166 23.95 -17.06 16.38
CA ASP A 166 24.99 -18.03 16.04
C ASP A 166 26.15 -17.34 15.31
N PRO A 167 27.40 -17.76 15.59
CA PRO A 167 28.57 -17.21 14.91
C PRO A 167 28.62 -17.69 13.45
N LEU A 168 29.09 -16.81 12.56
CA LEU A 168 29.36 -17.14 11.16
C LEU A 168 30.32 -18.36 11.04
N PRO A 169 30.04 -19.37 10.19
CA PRO A 169 30.87 -20.56 10.05
C PRO A 169 32.34 -20.25 9.68
N THR A 170 33.27 -21.01 10.28
CA THR A 170 34.71 -20.80 10.09
C THR A 170 35.12 -21.00 8.64
N GLY A 171 35.65 -19.95 8.00
CA GLY A 171 36.03 -19.94 6.59
C GLY A 171 35.00 -19.34 5.63
N SER A 172 33.82 -18.93 6.12
CA SER A 172 32.87 -18.13 5.36
C SER A 172 33.03 -16.63 5.64
N SER A 173 32.72 -15.80 4.64
CA SER A 173 32.66 -14.35 4.72
C SER A 173 31.21 -13.88 4.66
N CYS A 174 30.91 -12.74 5.27
CA CYS A 174 29.59 -12.11 5.14
C CYS A 174 29.25 -11.84 3.66
N PRO A 175 27.98 -11.98 3.25
CA PRO A 175 27.57 -11.62 1.90
C PRO A 175 27.74 -10.12 1.70
N THR A 176 28.67 -9.72 0.82
CA THR A 176 28.92 -8.31 0.51
C THR A 176 27.77 -7.73 -0.30
N THR A 177 26.98 -6.83 0.29
CA THR A 177 26.15 -5.89 -0.47
C THR A 177 27.06 -4.88 -1.16
N THR A 178 27.28 -5.06 -2.47
CA THR A 178 28.13 -4.17 -3.27
C THR A 178 27.43 -2.83 -3.51
N SER A 179 27.62 -1.87 -2.60
CA SER A 179 27.30 -0.47 -2.82
C SER A 179 28.30 0.15 -3.81
N THR A 180 27.98 0.09 -5.11
CA THR A 180 28.78 0.75 -6.15
C THR A 180 28.57 2.26 -6.12
N SER A 181 29.54 3.00 -5.56
CA SER A 181 29.61 4.44 -5.71
C SER A 181 30.09 4.83 -7.11
N THR A 182 29.46 5.86 -7.68
CA THR A 182 29.61 6.22 -9.10
C THR A 182 31.01 6.74 -9.42
N SER A 183 31.72 6.08 -10.34
CA SER A 183 32.79 6.70 -11.12
C SER A 183 32.69 6.27 -12.58
N THR A 184 32.93 7.21 -13.48
CA THR A 184 32.61 7.09 -14.91
C THR A 184 33.53 6.11 -15.63
N THR A 185 33.07 4.90 -15.94
CA THR A 185 33.66 4.06 -17.01
C THR A 185 32.57 3.25 -17.72
N SER A 186 32.80 2.98 -19.01
CA SER A 186 31.87 2.37 -19.96
C SER A 186 31.15 1.11 -19.47
N THR A 187 29.84 1.06 -19.71
CA THR A 187 28.99 -0.13 -19.58
C THR A 187 29.40 -1.21 -20.57
N THR A 188 30.08 -2.27 -20.10
CA THR A 188 30.08 -3.56 -20.80
C THR A 188 28.82 -4.32 -20.38
N SER A 189 27.74 -4.11 -21.13
CA SER A 189 26.52 -4.90 -20.94
C SER A 189 26.78 -6.36 -21.32
N THR A 190 26.64 -7.28 -20.38
CA THR A 190 26.38 -8.68 -20.70
C THR A 190 24.93 -8.79 -21.14
N THR A 191 24.68 -8.45 -22.42
CA THR A 191 23.39 -8.69 -23.05
C THR A 191 23.11 -10.19 -23.02
N ILE A 192 22.10 -10.60 -22.25
CA ILE A 192 21.35 -11.80 -22.63
C ILE A 192 20.74 -11.45 -23.98
N VAL A 193 21.20 -12.10 -25.04
CA VAL A 193 20.72 -11.84 -26.40
C VAL A 193 19.30 -12.41 -26.50
N CYS A 194 18.33 -11.58 -26.11
CA CYS A 194 16.93 -11.86 -26.33
C CYS A 194 16.67 -11.92 -27.84
N ALA A 195 15.80 -12.83 -28.26
CA ALA A 195 15.47 -12.97 -29.68
C ALA A 195 14.76 -11.71 -30.21
N ASN A 196 14.68 -11.58 -31.53
CA ASN A 196 13.93 -10.49 -32.13
C ASN A 196 12.42 -10.75 -31.99
N CYS A 197 11.72 -9.91 -31.23
CA CYS A 197 10.27 -9.93 -31.07
C CYS A 197 9.52 -9.22 -32.21
N CYS A 198 10.23 -8.47 -33.08
CA CYS A 198 9.61 -7.75 -34.19
C CYS A 198 9.02 -8.69 -35.24
N GLY A 199 7.73 -8.50 -35.56
CA GLY A 199 7.00 -9.24 -36.60
C GLY A 199 6.10 -10.37 -36.07
N SER A 200 6.29 -10.80 -34.82
CA SER A 200 5.43 -11.81 -34.16
C SER A 200 4.41 -11.22 -33.18
N PHE A 201 4.61 -9.95 -32.78
CA PHE A 201 3.81 -9.27 -31.76
C PHE A 201 3.50 -7.84 -32.18
N SER A 202 2.25 -7.40 -32.01
CA SER A 202 1.78 -6.03 -32.24
C SER A 202 1.26 -5.33 -30.99
N LEU A 203 1.07 -6.06 -29.88
CA LEU A 203 0.50 -5.57 -28.63
C LEU A 203 1.38 -5.91 -27.42
N ILE A 204 1.28 -5.09 -26.38
CA ILE A 204 1.84 -5.32 -25.04
C ILE A 204 0.67 -5.26 -24.06
N LYS A 205 0.46 -6.33 -23.29
CA LYS A 205 -0.47 -6.36 -22.14
C LYS A 205 0.34 -6.12 -20.87
N THR A 206 -0.05 -5.14 -20.06
CA THR A 206 0.53 -4.90 -18.73
C THR A 206 -0.56 -5.01 -17.68
N LEU A 207 -0.41 -5.96 -16.76
CA LEU A 207 -1.39 -6.30 -15.72
C LEU A 207 -0.84 -5.89 -14.35
N ASN A 208 -1.57 -5.08 -13.58
CA ASN A 208 -1.17 -4.75 -12.21
C ASN A 208 -1.52 -5.90 -11.26
N GLY A 209 -0.53 -6.36 -10.49
CA GLY A 209 -0.63 -7.39 -9.47
C GLY A 209 -1.04 -6.84 -8.11
N LEU A 210 -1.14 -7.73 -7.13
CA LEU A 210 -1.44 -7.33 -5.74
C LEU A 210 -0.24 -6.58 -5.12
N PRO A 211 -0.49 -5.56 -4.29
CA PRO A 211 0.56 -4.91 -3.50
C PRO A 211 1.13 -5.89 -2.46
N ASP A 212 2.43 -5.77 -2.19
CA ASP A 212 3.15 -6.54 -1.18
C ASP A 212 3.93 -5.59 -0.26
N THR A 213 3.38 -5.38 0.94
CA THR A 213 3.98 -4.49 1.95
C THR A 213 5.20 -5.08 2.65
N THR A 214 5.54 -6.34 2.38
CA THR A 214 6.78 -6.97 2.85
C THR A 214 7.96 -6.67 1.92
N VAL A 215 7.70 -6.39 0.64
CA VAL A 215 8.73 -6.11 -0.38
C VAL A 215 9.04 -4.61 -0.43
N ASN A 216 10.32 -4.27 -0.25
CA ASN A 216 10.85 -2.94 -0.51
C ASN A 216 11.21 -2.79 -1.99
N VAL A 217 10.74 -1.71 -2.63
CA VAL A 217 11.06 -1.33 -4.00
C VAL A 217 11.85 -0.01 -4.07
N GLY A 218 12.05 0.65 -2.93
CA GLY A 218 12.67 1.95 -2.88
C GLY A 218 12.84 2.47 -1.46
N SER A 219 13.35 3.68 -1.33
CA SER A 219 13.55 4.36 -0.04
C SER A 219 13.46 5.87 -0.16
N VAL A 220 13.18 6.50 0.99
CA VAL A 220 13.37 7.93 1.24
C VAL A 220 14.52 8.07 2.23
N VAL A 221 15.54 8.84 1.87
CA VAL A 221 16.73 9.10 2.72
C VAL A 221 16.90 10.59 3.05
N ASP A 222 17.62 10.90 4.13
CA ASP A 222 18.05 12.26 4.48
C ASP A 222 19.38 12.68 3.81
N ASP A 223 19.91 13.87 4.14
CA ASP A 223 21.17 14.41 3.58
C ASP A 223 22.42 13.62 4.02
N SER A 224 22.33 12.80 5.07
CA SER A 224 23.40 11.87 5.46
C SER A 224 23.35 10.54 4.70
N GLY A 225 22.29 10.31 3.92
CA GLY A 225 21.99 9.05 3.26
C GLY A 225 21.31 8.02 4.17
N ALA A 226 20.86 8.40 5.37
CA ALA A 226 20.15 7.50 6.27
C ALA A 226 18.69 7.31 5.80
N THR A 227 18.23 6.06 5.75
CA THR A 227 16.85 5.72 5.36
C THR A 227 15.85 6.15 6.44
N LEU A 228 14.87 6.96 6.03
CA LEU A 228 13.76 7.45 6.84
C LEU A 228 12.50 6.60 6.64
N LEU A 229 12.28 6.10 5.42
CA LEU A 229 11.09 5.34 5.02
C LEU A 229 11.43 4.39 3.88
N ASP A 230 11.01 3.13 3.99
CA ASP A 230 11.01 2.19 2.88
C ASP A 230 9.75 2.36 2.02
N LEU A 231 9.94 2.40 0.70
CA LEU A 231 8.85 2.40 -0.27
C LEU A 231 8.47 0.95 -0.59
N LYS A 232 7.19 0.63 -0.44
CA LYS A 232 6.64 -0.73 -0.54
C LYS A 232 6.06 -1.04 -1.92
N SER A 233 6.14 -2.30 -2.31
CA SER A 233 5.62 -2.81 -3.58
C SER A 233 4.10 -2.63 -3.69
N GLY A 234 3.62 -1.97 -4.74
CA GLY A 234 2.20 -1.62 -4.93
C GLY A 234 1.73 -0.45 -4.05
N GLY A 235 2.65 0.28 -3.43
CA GLY A 235 2.35 1.50 -2.67
C GLY A 235 2.29 2.74 -3.55
N LEU A 236 1.34 3.63 -3.25
CA LEU A 236 1.30 5.03 -3.67
C LEU A 236 1.60 5.91 -2.46
N TYR A 237 2.58 6.78 -2.62
CA TYR A 237 3.01 7.78 -1.66
C TYR A 237 2.82 9.18 -2.24
N PHE A 238 2.38 10.15 -1.42
CA PHE A 238 2.13 11.52 -1.85
C PHE A 238 2.33 12.53 -0.71
N GLY A 239 2.53 13.79 -1.07
CA GLY A 239 2.57 14.89 -0.12
C GLY A 239 3.92 15.11 0.56
N GLY A 240 4.06 16.26 1.21
CA GLY A 240 5.25 16.63 1.96
C GLY A 240 5.33 15.97 3.34
N ALA A 241 6.08 16.58 4.26
CA ALA A 241 6.12 16.12 5.65
C ALA A 241 4.84 16.41 6.43
N GLY A 242 3.93 17.24 5.91
CA GLY A 242 2.66 17.59 6.54
C GLY A 242 1.50 16.65 6.20
N VAL A 243 1.71 15.58 5.42
CA VAL A 243 0.64 14.67 4.99
C VAL A 243 -0.05 14.01 6.18
N GLY A 244 -1.37 14.21 6.28
CA GLY A 244 -2.23 13.69 7.35
C GLY A 244 -2.98 12.41 6.98
N VAL A 245 -2.81 11.90 5.76
CA VAL A 245 -3.36 10.62 5.30
C VAL A 245 -2.32 9.52 5.56
N PRO A 246 -2.69 8.34 6.09
CA PRO A 246 -1.77 7.21 6.23
C PRO A 246 -1.21 6.76 4.87
N LEU A 247 0.10 6.50 4.83
CA LEU A 247 0.81 6.05 3.63
C LEU A 247 1.51 4.69 3.87
N PRO A 248 1.71 3.88 2.82
CA PRO A 248 1.18 4.08 1.46
C PRO A 248 -0.34 3.87 1.39
N SER A 249 -1.00 4.57 0.47
CA SER A 249 -2.25 4.04 -0.11
C SER A 249 -1.87 2.90 -1.04
N LEU A 250 -2.53 1.74 -0.95
CA LEU A 250 -2.17 0.59 -1.79
C LEU A 250 -2.94 0.62 -3.10
N VAL A 251 -2.22 0.47 -4.21
CA VAL A 251 -2.80 0.44 -5.56
C VAL A 251 -3.51 -0.90 -5.78
N PRO A 252 -4.79 -0.93 -6.19
CA PRO A 252 -5.49 -2.17 -6.49
C PRO A 252 -4.86 -2.93 -7.66
N ASN A 253 -4.83 -4.26 -7.57
CA ASN A 253 -4.54 -5.10 -8.72
C ASN A 253 -5.67 -4.99 -9.76
N THR A 254 -5.37 -5.34 -11.00
CA THR A 254 -6.37 -5.53 -12.06
C THR A 254 -6.72 -7.01 -12.17
N LEU A 255 -8.01 -7.33 -12.13
CA LEU A 255 -8.55 -8.63 -12.55
C LEU A 255 -8.80 -8.64 -14.06
N GLU A 256 -8.97 -9.84 -14.60
CA GLU A 256 -9.44 -10.03 -15.97
C GLU A 256 -10.97 -9.98 -16.04
N ASP A 257 -11.51 -9.44 -17.13
CA ASP A 257 -12.93 -9.46 -17.43
C ASP A 257 -13.41 -10.84 -17.90
N ALA A 258 -14.71 -10.96 -18.19
CA ALA A 258 -15.31 -12.22 -18.63
C ALA A 258 -14.75 -12.77 -19.96
N ASN A 259 -13.99 -11.97 -20.71
CA ASN A 259 -13.37 -12.32 -21.99
C ASN A 259 -11.84 -12.48 -21.89
N GLY A 260 -11.25 -12.42 -20.68
CA GLY A 260 -9.81 -12.58 -20.44
C GLY A 260 -8.97 -11.31 -20.67
N PHE A 261 -9.60 -10.15 -20.84
CA PHE A 261 -8.89 -8.87 -20.92
C PHE A 261 -8.64 -8.33 -19.52
N GLY A 262 -7.38 -7.97 -19.23
CA GLY A 262 -7.01 -7.44 -17.93
C GLY A 262 -5.84 -6.47 -18.06
N GLY A 263 -5.84 -5.42 -17.25
CA GLY A 263 -4.79 -4.40 -17.29
C GLY A 263 -4.88 -3.48 -18.50
N THR A 264 -3.77 -2.79 -18.79
CA THR A 264 -3.66 -1.78 -19.85
C THR A 264 -2.87 -2.33 -21.04
N TYR A 265 -3.39 -2.11 -22.25
CA TYR A 265 -2.79 -2.55 -23.50
C TYR A 265 -2.13 -1.38 -24.23
N THR A 266 -0.95 -1.59 -24.79
CA THR A 266 -0.28 -0.64 -25.72
C THR A 266 0.14 -1.37 -27.00
N LYS A 267 0.45 -0.62 -28.06
CA LYS A 267 0.89 -1.14 -29.36
C LYS A 267 2.40 -1.11 -29.50
N ILE A 268 2.94 -2.13 -30.15
CA ILE A 268 4.29 -2.15 -30.71
C ILE A 268 4.22 -1.48 -32.09
N THR A 269 5.01 -0.43 -32.28
CA THR A 269 5.22 0.22 -33.58
C THR A 269 6.72 0.42 -33.83
N ALA A 270 7.10 0.66 -35.09
CA ALA A 270 8.49 0.91 -35.50
C ALA A 270 9.53 -0.11 -34.95
N CYS A 271 9.13 -1.38 -34.81
CA CYS A 271 9.98 -2.42 -34.23
C CYS A 271 11.15 -2.78 -35.17
N SER A 272 12.38 -2.69 -34.68
CA SER A 272 13.61 -3.05 -35.40
C SER A 272 14.72 -3.45 -34.44
N GLY A 273 15.44 -4.53 -34.76
CA GLY A 273 16.66 -4.92 -34.03
C GLY A 273 16.45 -5.12 -32.52
N SER A 274 15.36 -5.81 -32.13
CA SER A 274 14.85 -5.98 -30.75
C SER A 274 14.25 -4.74 -30.06
N SER A 275 14.46 -3.53 -30.56
CA SER A 275 13.84 -2.31 -30.02
C SER A 275 12.52 -1.97 -30.70
N PHE A 276 11.60 -1.30 -29.99
CA PHE A 276 10.32 -0.83 -30.52
C PHE A 276 9.86 0.50 -29.89
N THR A 277 8.97 1.19 -30.60
CA THR A 277 8.18 2.30 -30.07
C THR A 277 6.90 1.76 -29.45
N ILE A 278 6.52 2.29 -28.29
CA ILE A 278 5.25 2.04 -27.63
C ILE A 278 4.26 3.13 -28.08
N SER A 279 3.11 2.72 -28.59
CA SER A 279 2.04 3.58 -29.09
C SER A 279 0.70 3.25 -28.41
N PRO A 280 -0.30 4.15 -28.45
CA PRO A 280 -1.54 3.93 -27.70
C PRO A 280 -2.46 2.93 -28.42
N THR A 281 -3.25 2.20 -27.63
CA THR A 281 -4.45 1.50 -28.11
C THR A 281 -5.66 2.40 -27.95
N ALA A 282 -6.54 2.41 -28.94
CA ALA A 282 -7.90 2.93 -28.86
C ALA A 282 -8.86 1.84 -28.36
N ALA A 283 -10.06 2.21 -27.95
CA ALA A 283 -11.11 1.27 -27.54
C ALA A 283 -11.44 0.21 -28.62
N THR A 284 -11.26 0.54 -29.91
CA THR A 284 -11.46 -0.41 -31.02
C THR A 284 -10.44 -1.55 -31.03
N ASP A 285 -9.21 -1.30 -30.56
CA ASP A 285 -8.13 -2.31 -30.55
C ASP A 285 -8.34 -3.38 -29.46
N VAL A 286 -9.12 -3.05 -28.43
CA VAL A 286 -9.51 -3.94 -27.32
C VAL A 286 -11.02 -4.20 -27.32
N SER A 287 -11.67 -4.09 -28.48
CA SER A 287 -13.13 -4.24 -28.66
C SER A 287 -13.67 -5.65 -28.35
N GLY A 288 -12.79 -6.64 -28.17
CA GLY A 288 -13.15 -7.97 -27.67
C GLY A 288 -13.36 -8.04 -26.15
N SER A 289 -13.00 -7.01 -25.38
CA SER A 289 -13.29 -6.91 -23.94
C SER A 289 -14.74 -6.52 -23.66
N VAL A 290 -15.20 -6.78 -22.44
CA VAL A 290 -16.51 -6.37 -21.93
C VAL A 290 -16.60 -4.84 -21.83
N HIS A 291 -15.50 -4.19 -21.40
CA HIS A 291 -15.42 -2.74 -21.24
C HIS A 291 -14.15 -2.16 -21.89
N PRO A 292 -14.15 -1.92 -23.21
CA PRO A 292 -12.96 -1.49 -23.97
C PRO A 292 -12.28 -0.21 -23.49
N ASN A 293 -13.02 0.69 -22.84
CA ASN A 293 -12.49 1.90 -22.23
C ASN A 293 -11.59 1.64 -21.00
N ARG A 294 -11.63 0.43 -20.40
CA ARG A 294 -10.86 0.05 -19.20
C ARG A 294 -9.52 -0.63 -19.51
N HIS A 295 -9.33 -1.03 -20.77
CA HIS A 295 -8.13 -1.75 -21.23
C HIS A 295 -7.29 -0.98 -22.24
N CYS A 296 -7.81 0.09 -22.83
CA CYS A 296 -7.10 0.91 -23.80
C CYS A 296 -6.10 1.89 -23.15
N SER A 297 -5.31 2.60 -23.96
CA SER A 297 -4.28 3.55 -23.50
C SER A 297 -4.25 4.89 -24.26
N SER A 298 -5.37 5.26 -24.89
CA SER A 298 -5.57 6.56 -25.54
C SER A 298 -6.22 7.60 -24.62
N ALA A 299 -5.81 8.86 -24.77
CA ALA A 299 -6.63 9.99 -24.33
C ALA A 299 -7.90 10.12 -25.20
N GLY A 300 -8.88 10.91 -24.75
CA GLY A 300 -10.06 11.26 -25.57
C GLY A 300 -11.16 10.19 -25.65
N VAL A 301 -10.97 8.99 -25.08
CA VAL A 301 -11.98 7.91 -25.08
C VAL A 301 -13.14 8.22 -24.13
N ASN A 302 -14.38 8.17 -24.61
CA ASN A 302 -15.55 8.44 -23.78
C ASN A 302 -15.82 7.29 -22.79
N ASN A 303 -16.15 7.65 -21.55
CA ASN A 303 -16.53 6.71 -20.48
C ASN A 303 -18.02 6.87 -20.15
N PRO A 304 -18.88 5.87 -20.39
CA PRO A 304 -20.29 5.91 -20.00
C PRO A 304 -20.50 6.16 -18.50
N GLU A 305 -19.62 5.61 -17.66
CA GLU A 305 -19.65 5.69 -16.20
C GLU A 305 -19.19 7.07 -15.68
N TYR A 306 -18.44 7.81 -16.51
CA TYR A 306 -17.89 9.13 -16.18
C TYR A 306 -18.17 10.15 -17.31
N PRO A 307 -19.43 10.60 -17.47
CA PRO A 307 -19.81 11.53 -18.53
C PRO A 307 -18.99 12.83 -18.51
N GLY A 308 -18.54 13.26 -19.69
CA GLY A 308 -17.71 14.47 -19.85
C GLY A 308 -16.25 14.31 -19.44
N LYS A 309 -15.78 13.09 -19.15
CA LYS A 309 -14.41 12.83 -18.67
C LYS A 309 -13.62 11.87 -19.58
N PRO A 310 -13.07 12.37 -20.71
CA PRO A 310 -12.58 11.52 -21.79
C PRO A 310 -11.11 11.09 -21.61
N GLY A 311 -10.83 9.80 -21.78
CA GLY A 311 -9.55 9.12 -21.64
C GLY A 311 -9.77 7.69 -21.13
N CYS A 312 -8.99 6.71 -21.60
CA CYS A 312 -9.09 5.32 -21.11
C CYS A 312 -8.88 5.27 -19.59
N LEU A 313 -9.59 4.39 -18.88
CA LEU A 313 -9.43 4.22 -17.44
C LEU A 313 -8.14 3.44 -17.15
N PHE A 314 -7.49 3.76 -16.03
CA PHE A 314 -6.20 3.17 -15.65
C PHE A 314 -6.30 2.48 -14.29
N GLY A 315 -6.55 1.17 -14.34
CA GLY A 315 -6.78 0.33 -13.15
C GLY A 315 -8.08 0.67 -12.41
N PRO A 316 -8.50 -0.16 -11.44
CA PRO A 316 -9.75 0.04 -10.72
C PRO A 316 -9.74 1.32 -9.87
N PRO A 317 -10.91 1.82 -9.43
CA PRO A 317 -10.99 2.98 -8.54
C PRO A 317 -10.08 2.85 -7.30
N LEU A 318 -9.23 3.84 -7.08
CA LEU A 318 -8.26 3.85 -5.97
C LEU A 318 -8.89 4.43 -4.71
N ALA A 319 -8.99 3.63 -3.66
CA ALA A 319 -9.47 4.05 -2.35
C ALA A 319 -8.34 4.65 -1.50
N ILE A 320 -8.51 5.90 -1.05
CA ILE A 320 -7.59 6.58 -0.14
C ILE A 320 -8.34 6.87 1.17
N PRO A 321 -8.34 5.93 2.14
CA PRO A 321 -9.00 6.13 3.43
C PRO A 321 -8.19 7.05 4.35
N ASN A 322 -8.85 8.03 4.98
CA ASN A 322 -8.24 8.79 6.07
C ASN A 322 -8.93 8.51 7.42
N PRO A 323 -8.46 7.53 8.21
CA PRO A 323 -9.06 7.21 9.50
C PRO A 323 -8.93 8.32 10.55
N THR A 324 -7.99 9.26 10.39
CA THR A 324 -7.84 10.40 11.31
C THR A 324 -8.86 11.50 11.06
N SER A 325 -9.33 11.63 9.82
CA SER A 325 -10.34 12.59 9.40
C SER A 325 -11.18 11.98 8.28
N GLN A 326 -12.16 11.15 8.66
CA GLN A 326 -12.90 10.30 7.72
C GLN A 326 -13.55 11.09 6.58
N ALA A 327 -14.05 12.30 6.87
CA ALA A 327 -14.61 13.24 5.90
C ALA A 327 -13.66 13.63 4.75
N THR A 328 -12.35 13.39 4.91
CA THR A 328 -11.30 13.67 3.92
C THR A 328 -10.80 12.43 3.17
N SER A 329 -11.46 11.28 3.36
CA SER A 329 -11.22 10.09 2.54
C SER A 329 -11.68 10.35 1.10
N THR A 330 -10.92 9.86 0.12
CA THR A 330 -11.21 10.08 -1.30
C THR A 330 -11.26 8.78 -2.10
N CYS A 331 -12.11 8.78 -3.11
CA CYS A 331 -12.03 7.83 -4.21
C CYS A 331 -11.38 8.52 -5.40
N VAL A 332 -10.34 7.91 -5.98
CA VAL A 332 -9.60 8.46 -7.13
C VAL A 332 -9.85 7.61 -8.36
N ILE A 333 -10.36 8.23 -9.43
CA ILE A 333 -10.53 7.60 -10.74
C ILE A 333 -9.38 8.06 -11.64
N ASN A 334 -8.50 7.14 -12.01
CA ASN A 334 -7.38 7.42 -12.89
C ASN A 334 -7.79 7.19 -14.34
N ARG A 335 -7.47 8.16 -15.20
CA ARG A 335 -7.85 8.15 -16.61
C ARG A 335 -6.79 8.84 -17.46
N VAL A 336 -6.44 8.25 -18.60
CA VAL A 336 -5.36 8.69 -19.49
C VAL A 336 -5.65 10.09 -20.03
N SER A 337 -4.86 11.10 -19.63
CA SER A 337 -5.00 12.48 -20.06
C SER A 337 -4.24 12.77 -21.35
N THR A 338 -3.13 12.06 -21.57
CA THR A 338 -2.33 12.09 -22.81
C THR A 338 -2.07 10.65 -23.23
N SER A 339 -2.36 10.32 -24.49
CA SER A 339 -2.21 8.95 -25.03
C SER A 339 -0.81 8.39 -24.79
N ALA A 340 -0.73 7.09 -24.48
CA ALA A 340 0.52 6.38 -24.21
C ALA A 340 1.57 6.58 -25.31
N ALA A 341 2.80 6.88 -24.89
CA ALA A 341 3.95 6.95 -25.77
C ALA A 341 5.21 6.47 -25.03
N GLY A 342 6.11 5.79 -25.73
CA GLY A 342 7.31 5.28 -25.10
C GLY A 342 8.21 4.49 -26.03
N THR A 343 9.19 3.82 -25.43
CA THR A 343 10.08 2.88 -26.11
C THR A 343 10.29 1.64 -25.26
N GLY A 344 10.54 0.50 -25.91
CA GLY A 344 10.90 -0.72 -25.22
C GLY A 344 11.82 -1.60 -26.06
N ASN A 345 12.26 -2.69 -25.45
CA ASN A 345 13.08 -3.73 -26.05
C ASN A 345 12.48 -5.10 -25.68
N CYS A 346 12.79 -6.15 -26.45
CA CYS A 346 12.29 -7.51 -26.23
C CYS A 346 12.75 -8.11 -24.89
N ASP A 347 13.78 -7.56 -24.24
CA ASP A 347 14.20 -7.87 -22.86
C ASP A 347 13.32 -7.21 -21.77
N GLY A 348 12.26 -6.53 -22.19
CA GLY A 348 11.29 -5.85 -21.32
C GLY A 348 11.82 -4.59 -20.63
N THR A 349 13.02 -4.11 -20.98
CA THR A 349 13.41 -2.75 -20.64
C THR A 349 12.46 -1.78 -21.36
N THR A 350 11.78 -0.92 -20.59
CA THR A 350 10.72 -0.05 -21.09
C THR A 350 10.76 1.31 -20.42
N THR A 351 10.44 2.34 -21.20
CA THR A 351 10.07 3.67 -20.73
C THR A 351 8.70 4.01 -21.31
N LEU A 352 7.72 4.27 -20.45
CA LEU A 352 6.33 4.49 -20.84
C LEU A 352 5.78 5.77 -20.20
N SER A 353 5.59 6.80 -21.02
CA SER A 353 4.83 7.98 -20.64
C SER A 353 3.34 7.66 -20.77
N LEU A 354 2.62 7.71 -19.65
CA LEU A 354 1.17 7.54 -19.57
C LEU A 354 0.56 8.60 -18.63
N PRO A 355 0.59 9.89 -18.99
CA PRO A 355 0.04 10.94 -18.13
C PRO A 355 -1.43 10.70 -17.80
N LEU A 356 -1.78 10.85 -16.53
CA LEU A 356 -3.12 10.61 -16.00
C LEU A 356 -3.78 11.92 -15.59
N ALA A 357 -5.10 12.00 -15.73
CA ALA A 357 -5.95 12.82 -14.90
C ALA A 357 -6.46 11.93 -13.77
N SER A 358 -6.07 12.24 -12.54
CA SER A 358 -6.57 11.58 -11.32
C SER A 358 -7.74 12.40 -10.79
N ASP A 359 -8.95 11.96 -11.13
CA ASP A 359 -10.19 12.60 -10.70
C ASP A 359 -10.46 12.28 -9.23
N ILE A 360 -10.56 13.30 -8.39
CA ILE A 360 -10.78 13.13 -6.95
C ILE A 360 -12.26 13.32 -6.62
N TYR A 361 -12.81 12.32 -5.95
CA TYR A 361 -14.13 12.36 -5.35
C TYR A 361 -13.97 12.37 -3.82
N LEU A 362 -14.47 13.42 -3.18
CA LEU A 362 -14.50 13.57 -1.72
C LEU A 362 -15.73 12.84 -1.17
N THR A 363 -15.56 11.54 -0.95
CA THR A 363 -16.61 10.56 -0.62
C THR A 363 -16.67 10.24 0.87
N GLY A 364 -16.12 11.11 1.72
CA GLY A 364 -16.04 10.94 3.18
C GLY A 364 -17.31 10.32 3.78
N PRO A 365 -17.18 9.26 4.58
CA PRO A 365 -18.00 8.07 4.39
C PRO A 365 -19.44 8.23 4.89
N THR A 366 -20.37 7.60 4.16
CA THR A 366 -21.70 7.27 4.67
C THR A 366 -21.67 6.11 5.67
N ASP A 367 -20.75 5.15 5.48
CA ASP A 367 -20.76 3.84 6.16
C ASP A 367 -19.43 3.51 6.88
N GLY A 368 -18.71 4.53 7.36
CA GLY A 368 -17.65 4.37 8.36
C GLY A 368 -16.31 3.77 7.92
N LEU A 369 -15.85 4.05 6.68
CA LEU A 369 -14.43 4.20 6.24
C LEU A 369 -14.21 3.92 4.74
N VAL A 370 -15.20 3.36 4.03
CA VAL A 370 -15.07 2.92 2.62
C VAL A 370 -15.10 4.13 1.66
N PRO A 371 -13.99 4.49 0.96
CA PRO A 371 -13.95 5.71 0.15
C PRO A 371 -14.55 5.53 -1.24
N CYS A 372 -14.22 4.45 -1.95
CA CYS A 372 -14.84 4.13 -3.24
C CYS A 372 -16.07 3.23 -3.04
N PRO A 373 -17.15 3.40 -3.80
CA PRO A 373 -18.16 2.35 -3.92
C PRO A 373 -17.53 1.05 -4.43
N VAL A 374 -18.05 -0.09 -3.99
CA VAL A 374 -17.44 -1.41 -4.22
C VAL A 374 -18.45 -2.39 -4.78
N CYS A 375 -17.94 -3.37 -5.52
CA CYS A 375 -18.74 -4.46 -6.05
C CYS A 375 -18.79 -5.63 -5.05
N SER A 376 -19.67 -5.54 -4.06
CA SER A 376 -19.81 -6.58 -3.03
C SER A 376 -20.87 -7.60 -3.44
N SER A 377 -20.49 -8.88 -3.45
CA SER A 377 -21.38 -10.01 -3.81
C SER A 377 -22.10 -9.83 -5.16
N GLY A 378 -21.44 -9.18 -6.13
CA GLY A 378 -21.99 -8.88 -7.46
C GLY A 378 -22.96 -7.69 -7.50
N THR A 379 -23.02 -6.87 -6.45
CA THR A 379 -23.85 -5.65 -6.38
C THR A 379 -23.08 -4.43 -5.89
N CYS A 380 -23.37 -3.25 -6.46
CA CYS A 380 -22.73 -2.01 -6.02
C CYS A 380 -23.21 -1.54 -4.66
N SER A 381 -22.28 -1.24 -3.74
CA SER A 381 -22.61 -0.77 -2.39
C SER A 381 -23.21 0.63 -2.34
N ALA A 382 -22.80 1.53 -3.24
CA ALA A 382 -23.14 2.94 -3.22
C ALA A 382 -23.01 3.57 -4.63
N GLY A 383 -23.23 4.89 -4.72
CA GLY A 383 -23.16 5.65 -5.97
C GLY A 383 -24.46 5.58 -6.79
N PRO A 384 -24.46 6.11 -8.03
CA PRO A 384 -25.63 6.10 -8.92
C PRO A 384 -26.17 4.70 -9.23
N ASN A 385 -25.29 3.69 -9.18
CA ASN A 385 -25.61 2.29 -9.46
C ASN A 385 -25.85 1.46 -8.19
N ALA A 386 -26.08 2.06 -7.02
CA ALA A 386 -26.30 1.33 -5.77
C ALA A 386 -27.38 0.23 -5.91
N GLY A 387 -27.06 -0.99 -5.49
CA GLY A 387 -27.91 -2.17 -5.63
C GLY A 387 -28.03 -2.76 -7.04
N GLN A 388 -27.39 -2.17 -8.06
CA GLN A 388 -27.33 -2.75 -9.41
C GLN A 388 -26.22 -3.81 -9.51
N PRO A 389 -26.31 -4.73 -10.51
CA PRO A 389 -25.26 -5.71 -10.79
C PRO A 389 -23.92 -5.07 -11.14
N CYS A 390 -22.82 -5.74 -10.79
CA CYS A 390 -21.46 -5.33 -11.12
C CYS A 390 -20.51 -6.54 -11.16
N VAL A 391 -19.31 -6.31 -11.71
CA VAL A 391 -18.17 -7.22 -11.66
C VAL A 391 -17.03 -6.56 -10.86
N ALA A 392 -16.37 -7.34 -10.02
CA ALA A 392 -15.18 -6.92 -9.27
C ALA A 392 -13.97 -6.78 -10.20
N GLU A 393 -13.30 -5.62 -10.20
CA GLU A 393 -12.13 -5.37 -11.06
C GLU A 393 -10.79 -5.48 -10.32
N SER A 394 -10.85 -5.60 -8.99
CA SER A 394 -9.70 -5.84 -8.11
C SER A 394 -9.98 -6.99 -7.15
N SER A 395 -8.92 -7.59 -6.62
CA SER A 395 -8.99 -8.51 -5.50
C SER A 395 -9.07 -7.74 -4.17
N PRO A 396 -9.59 -8.36 -3.09
CA PRO A 396 -9.39 -7.84 -1.74
C PRO A 396 -7.89 -7.62 -1.44
N ILE A 397 -7.52 -6.39 -1.09
CA ILE A 397 -6.13 -6.05 -0.78
C ILE A 397 -5.75 -6.57 0.62
N PRO A 398 -4.68 -7.38 0.77
CA PRO A 398 -4.22 -7.85 2.07
C PRO A 398 -3.86 -6.71 3.03
N GLY A 399 -4.22 -6.85 4.31
CA GLY A 399 -3.86 -5.89 5.36
C GLY A 399 -4.72 -4.62 5.43
N GLN A 400 -5.59 -4.34 4.45
CA GLN A 400 -6.59 -3.27 4.56
C GLN A 400 -7.88 -3.78 5.23
N SER A 401 -8.37 -3.02 6.20
CA SER A 401 -9.61 -3.30 6.93
C SER A 401 -10.68 -2.26 6.58
N PRO A 402 -11.96 -2.64 6.39
CA PRO A 402 -12.46 -4.01 6.39
C PRO A 402 -12.04 -4.75 5.10
N ALA A 403 -11.70 -6.02 5.20
CA ALA A 403 -11.33 -6.82 4.04
C ALA A 403 -12.50 -6.94 3.04
N ALA A 404 -12.16 -7.08 1.75
CA ALA A 404 -13.07 -7.24 0.61
C ALA A 404 -13.81 -5.97 0.13
N ASN A 405 -13.03 -4.97 -0.28
CA ASN A 405 -13.47 -3.86 -1.12
C ASN A 405 -12.90 -3.97 -2.54
N PRO A 406 -13.34 -4.95 -3.37
CA PRO A 406 -13.06 -4.95 -4.78
C PRO A 406 -13.75 -3.73 -5.41
N THR A 407 -12.98 -2.71 -5.74
CA THR A 407 -13.50 -1.55 -6.46
C THR A 407 -13.78 -1.93 -7.91
N SER A 408 -14.73 -1.21 -8.51
CA SER A 408 -15.16 -1.42 -9.89
C SER A 408 -15.71 -0.13 -10.47
N HIS A 409 -15.38 0.15 -11.73
CA HIS A 409 -15.98 1.25 -12.48
C HIS A 409 -17.48 1.07 -12.74
N ASP A 410 -18.02 -0.16 -12.60
CA ASP A 410 -19.47 -0.41 -12.58
C ASP A 410 -20.17 0.30 -11.41
N CYS A 411 -19.42 0.62 -10.35
CA CYS A 411 -19.87 1.31 -9.15
C CYS A 411 -19.24 2.71 -9.05
N PRO A 412 -19.59 3.66 -9.93
CA PRO A 412 -18.94 4.97 -9.95
C PRO A 412 -19.32 5.77 -8.68
N PRO A 413 -18.39 6.55 -8.10
CA PRO A 413 -18.72 7.54 -7.06
C PRO A 413 -19.71 8.59 -7.59
N THR A 414 -20.60 9.06 -6.71
CA THR A 414 -21.61 10.08 -7.04
C THR A 414 -20.96 11.34 -7.61
N SER A 415 -21.48 11.85 -8.73
CA SER A 415 -20.93 13.02 -9.43
C SER A 415 -20.83 14.27 -8.54
N GLY A 416 -21.76 14.48 -7.61
CA GLY A 416 -21.72 15.57 -6.64
C GLY A 416 -20.59 15.50 -5.60
N ALA A 417 -19.87 14.38 -5.50
CA ALA A 417 -18.67 14.26 -4.67
C ALA A 417 -17.38 14.66 -5.43
N PHE A 418 -17.44 14.88 -6.74
CA PHE A 418 -16.27 15.27 -7.54
C PHE A 418 -15.81 16.69 -7.16
N ILE A 419 -14.52 16.85 -6.87
CA ILE A 419 -13.93 18.12 -6.42
C ILE A 419 -12.80 18.66 -7.31
N GLY A 420 -12.35 17.89 -8.29
CA GLY A 420 -11.30 18.30 -9.23
C GLY A 420 -10.47 17.13 -9.76
N SER A 421 -9.63 17.39 -10.75
CA SER A 421 -8.71 16.40 -11.34
C SER A 421 -7.27 16.89 -11.20
N LEU A 422 -6.38 16.04 -10.67
CA LEU A 422 -4.94 16.30 -10.66
C LEU A 422 -4.30 15.75 -11.94
N PRO A 423 -3.54 16.55 -12.72
CA PRO A 423 -2.69 16.02 -13.76
C PRO A 423 -1.46 15.36 -13.13
N ILE A 424 -1.34 14.04 -13.27
CA ILE A 424 -0.23 13.24 -12.76
C ILE A 424 0.68 12.85 -13.92
N GLY A 425 1.93 13.29 -13.86
CA GLY A 425 2.97 13.00 -14.85
C GLY A 425 3.53 11.58 -14.73
N PHE A 426 2.68 10.56 -14.91
CA PHE A 426 3.07 9.16 -14.89
C PHE A 426 4.07 8.84 -16.00
N ASN A 427 5.31 8.59 -15.60
CA ASN A 427 6.39 8.15 -16.47
C ASN A 427 6.96 6.87 -15.86
N LEU A 428 6.48 5.74 -16.38
CA LEU A 428 6.71 4.40 -15.85
C LEU A 428 8.03 3.84 -16.40
N SER A 429 8.84 3.29 -15.51
CA SER A 429 10.13 2.67 -15.83
C SER A 429 10.27 1.34 -15.11
N ALA A 430 10.84 0.34 -15.79
CA ALA A 430 11.26 -0.92 -15.18
C ALA A 430 12.67 -0.85 -14.54
N GLY A 431 13.32 0.33 -14.60
CA GLY A 431 14.64 0.59 -14.01
C GLY A 431 14.58 1.52 -12.80
N LEU A 432 15.70 2.19 -12.52
CA LEU A 432 15.82 3.15 -11.42
C LEU A 432 15.17 4.49 -11.78
N GLN A 433 14.40 5.07 -10.86
CA GLN A 433 14.12 6.51 -10.81
C GLN A 433 14.52 7.06 -9.44
N SER A 434 15.22 8.19 -9.45
CA SER A 434 15.62 8.87 -8.22
C SER A 434 15.41 10.37 -8.33
N LYS A 435 15.13 10.96 -7.18
CA LYS A 435 14.84 12.38 -6.97
C LYS A 435 15.48 12.79 -5.63
N THR A 436 16.69 13.39 -5.67
CA THR A 436 17.38 14.13 -4.58
C THR A 436 17.06 15.63 -4.50
N SER A 437 16.48 16.07 -3.38
CA SER A 437 16.24 17.47 -3.02
C SER A 437 17.57 18.14 -2.68
N THR A 438 17.66 19.45 -2.92
CA THR A 438 18.92 20.20 -2.82
C THR A 438 18.73 21.50 -2.05
N ASP A 439 19.70 21.89 -1.22
CA ASP A 439 19.65 23.15 -0.44
C ASP A 439 20.18 24.34 -1.23
N LEU A 440 19.44 24.72 -2.26
CA LEU A 440 19.48 26.09 -2.75
C LEU A 440 18.62 26.98 -1.83
N SER A 441 18.80 28.29 -1.92
CA SER A 441 17.87 29.28 -1.34
C SER A 441 16.44 29.18 -1.90
N ALA A 442 16.23 28.31 -2.89
CA ALA A 442 14.97 27.92 -3.53
C ALA A 442 15.01 26.42 -3.90
N MET A 443 15.07 25.54 -2.89
CA MET A 443 15.31 24.08 -2.95
C MET A 443 14.68 23.34 -4.17
N PRO A 444 15.46 22.65 -5.03
CA PRO A 444 14.92 21.90 -6.15
C PRO A 444 14.39 20.53 -5.74
N PHE A 445 13.06 20.39 -5.84
CA PHE A 445 12.50 19.42 -6.79
C PHE A 445 11.62 20.12 -7.82
N VAL A 446 10.97 19.34 -8.68
CA VAL A 446 9.84 19.82 -9.48
C VAL A 446 8.71 20.13 -8.52
N PHE A 447 8.59 21.40 -8.18
CA PHE A 447 7.53 21.92 -7.33
C PHE A 447 6.77 23.02 -8.06
N TYR A 448 5.94 23.79 -7.36
CA TYR A 448 5.01 24.71 -8.00
C TYR A 448 5.22 26.13 -7.50
N CYS A 449 5.08 27.10 -8.40
CA CYS A 449 5.19 28.51 -8.03
C CYS A 449 4.10 28.89 -7.03
N GLY A 450 4.52 29.41 -5.88
CA GLY A 450 3.66 29.77 -4.76
C GLY A 450 4.23 30.89 -3.92
N GLN A 451 3.51 31.24 -2.86
CA GLN A 451 3.89 32.33 -1.96
C GLN A 451 4.93 31.89 -0.92
N GLN A 452 5.76 32.82 -0.44
CA GLN A 452 6.84 32.49 0.49
C GLN A 452 6.34 32.06 1.88
N PHE A 453 5.25 32.66 2.38
CA PHE A 453 4.77 32.46 3.76
C PHE A 453 3.29 32.02 3.85
N SER A 454 2.72 31.57 2.74
CA SER A 454 1.33 31.07 2.67
C SER A 454 1.28 29.77 1.86
N PRO A 455 0.42 28.79 2.21
CA PRO A 455 0.14 27.61 1.39
C PRO A 455 -0.75 27.97 0.18
N SER A 456 -0.31 28.95 -0.61
CA SER A 456 -1.01 29.48 -1.79
C SER A 456 -0.11 29.36 -3.00
N PHE A 457 -0.70 28.89 -4.10
CA PHE A 457 0.01 28.52 -5.32
C PHE A 457 -0.62 29.19 -6.53
N GLN A 458 0.18 29.39 -7.59
CA GLN A 458 -0.30 29.90 -8.86
C GLN A 458 -1.37 28.97 -9.43
N ASN A 459 -2.44 29.54 -9.99
CA ASN A 459 -3.50 28.83 -10.71
C ASN A 459 -3.59 29.45 -12.12
N PRO A 460 -3.37 28.69 -13.21
CA PRO A 460 -3.06 27.25 -13.26
C PRO A 460 -1.69 26.89 -12.65
N PRO A 461 -1.43 25.60 -12.35
CA PRO A 461 -0.18 25.19 -11.71
C PRO A 461 1.02 25.46 -12.63
N HIS A 462 2.02 26.18 -12.13
CA HIS A 462 3.28 26.36 -12.83
C HIS A 462 4.37 25.53 -12.17
N ALA A 463 4.77 24.44 -12.82
CA ALA A 463 5.87 23.60 -12.37
C ALA A 463 7.21 24.33 -12.56
N CYS A 464 8.09 24.23 -11.56
CA CYS A 464 9.36 24.93 -11.49
C CYS A 464 10.42 24.05 -10.82
N THR A 465 11.69 24.43 -11.01
CA THR A 465 12.89 23.87 -10.37
C THR A 465 13.73 24.95 -9.70
N ALA A 466 13.37 26.23 -9.83
CA ALA A 466 14.00 27.38 -9.15
C ALA A 466 13.04 28.58 -9.09
N ASP A 467 13.24 29.47 -8.10
CA ASP A 467 12.50 30.74 -7.95
C ASP A 467 12.49 31.60 -9.22
N SER A 468 13.55 31.55 -10.03
CA SER A 468 13.69 32.36 -11.25
C SER A 468 12.66 32.03 -12.35
N GLN A 469 12.00 30.87 -12.28
CA GLN A 469 10.88 30.52 -13.16
C GLN A 469 9.54 31.08 -12.65
N CYS A 470 9.47 31.45 -11.37
CA CYS A 470 8.26 31.95 -10.72
C CYS A 470 8.15 33.47 -10.87
N THR A 471 7.81 33.91 -12.08
CA THR A 471 7.77 35.34 -12.46
C THR A 471 6.44 36.04 -12.12
N THR A 472 5.41 35.30 -11.70
CA THR A 472 4.05 35.84 -11.49
C THR A 472 3.79 36.15 -10.01
N ALA A 473 3.85 37.42 -9.63
CA ALA A 473 3.52 37.86 -8.27
C ALA A 473 2.05 37.53 -7.91
N PRO A 474 1.75 37.15 -6.64
CA PRO A 474 2.65 37.00 -5.50
C PRO A 474 3.37 35.63 -5.43
N ASN A 475 3.15 34.75 -6.41
CA ASN A 475 3.64 33.37 -6.43
C ASN A 475 5.09 33.27 -6.94
N ILE A 476 6.02 33.95 -6.27
CA ILE A 476 7.41 34.12 -6.72
C ILE A 476 8.38 33.05 -6.18
N LYS A 477 7.89 32.03 -5.47
CA LYS A 477 8.72 30.99 -4.86
C LYS A 477 8.45 29.62 -5.43
N CYS A 478 9.51 28.91 -5.80
CA CYS A 478 9.41 27.52 -6.20
C CYS A 478 9.43 26.63 -4.96
N ARG A 479 8.29 26.01 -4.62
CA ARG A 479 8.14 25.29 -3.36
C ARG A 479 7.04 24.23 -3.41
N GLN A 480 7.15 23.23 -2.54
CA GLN A 480 6.01 22.41 -2.12
C GLN A 480 5.23 23.11 -0.98
N ARG A 481 4.14 22.49 -0.52
CA ARG A 481 3.35 22.97 0.62
C ARG A 481 4.16 22.96 1.90
N THR A 482 4.54 21.78 2.39
CA THR A 482 5.42 21.57 3.55
C THR A 482 6.64 20.78 3.11
N SER A 483 7.87 21.27 3.37
CA SER A 483 9.11 20.60 2.95
C SER A 483 9.26 19.19 3.52
N GLY A 484 9.97 18.32 2.81
CA GLY A 484 10.10 16.89 3.11
C GLY A 484 9.19 16.03 2.22
N ALA A 485 8.99 14.76 2.56
CA ALA A 485 8.21 13.83 1.72
C ALA A 485 7.53 12.76 2.56
N PHE A 486 6.27 12.45 2.28
CA PHE A 486 5.57 11.27 2.81
C PHE A 486 5.58 11.18 4.35
N GLY A 487 5.40 12.33 5.02
CA GLY A 487 5.45 12.46 6.48
C GLY A 487 6.86 12.57 7.07
N GLN A 488 7.91 12.43 6.26
CA GLN A 488 9.30 12.52 6.68
C GLN A 488 9.84 13.95 6.49
N GLY A 489 9.96 14.69 7.60
CA GLY A 489 10.51 16.04 7.63
C GLY A 489 11.92 16.17 7.04
N PRO A 490 12.90 15.34 7.48
CA PRO A 490 14.26 15.35 6.96
C PRO A 490 14.43 14.71 5.58
N ALA A 491 13.36 14.42 4.83
CA ALA A 491 13.48 13.71 3.56
C ALA A 491 14.14 14.54 2.47
N ARG A 492 15.05 13.89 1.74
CA ARG A 492 15.89 14.48 0.72
C ARG A 492 15.83 13.72 -0.58
N THR A 493 16.20 12.44 -0.57
CA THR A 493 16.18 11.63 -1.79
C THR A 493 15.10 10.57 -1.73
N ILE A 494 14.18 10.61 -2.68
CA ILE A 494 13.23 9.54 -2.99
C ILE A 494 13.85 8.71 -4.12
N THR A 495 13.95 7.39 -3.94
CA THR A 495 14.44 6.48 -4.98
C THR A 495 13.53 5.26 -5.06
N GLU A 496 13.09 4.91 -6.27
CA GLU A 496 12.38 3.66 -6.58
C GLU A 496 13.14 2.87 -7.65
N THR A 497 13.16 1.56 -7.50
CA THR A 497 13.80 0.61 -8.40
C THR A 497 12.74 -0.35 -8.94
N GLY A 498 12.47 -0.26 -10.24
CA GLY A 498 11.65 -1.24 -10.95
C GLY A 498 12.39 -2.57 -11.16
N ALA A 499 11.68 -3.54 -11.70
CA ALA A 499 12.24 -4.83 -12.08
C ALA A 499 11.78 -5.17 -13.50
N ALA A 500 12.72 -5.26 -14.44
CA ALA A 500 12.45 -5.69 -15.81
C ALA A 500 12.18 -7.21 -15.87
N PRO A 501 11.30 -7.67 -16.78
CA PRO A 501 10.86 -9.06 -16.84
C PRO A 501 11.88 -10.02 -17.46
N GLY A 502 12.87 -9.51 -18.19
CA GLY A 502 13.72 -10.31 -19.06
C GLY A 502 13.03 -10.60 -20.40
N CYS A 503 13.48 -11.65 -21.09
CA CYS A 503 13.16 -11.87 -22.49
C CYS A 503 11.69 -12.30 -22.73
N LEU A 504 10.91 -11.43 -23.36
CA LEU A 504 9.46 -11.59 -23.59
C LEU A 504 9.11 -12.32 -24.90
N THR A 505 10.10 -12.87 -25.62
CA THR A 505 9.90 -13.42 -26.98
C THR A 505 9.15 -14.75 -27.02
N ASP A 506 8.93 -15.38 -25.87
CA ASP A 506 8.09 -16.57 -25.75
C ASP A 506 6.59 -16.26 -25.81
N GLY A 507 6.20 -14.97 -25.75
CA GLY A 507 4.80 -14.53 -25.73
C GLY A 507 4.08 -14.90 -24.43
N ALA A 508 4.80 -15.29 -23.38
CA ALA A 508 4.24 -15.57 -22.05
C ALA A 508 4.14 -14.29 -21.21
N ALA A 509 3.42 -14.37 -20.10
CA ALA A 509 3.40 -13.30 -19.10
C ALA A 509 4.60 -13.47 -18.14
N HIS A 510 5.43 -12.43 -18.04
CA HIS A 510 6.60 -12.38 -17.16
C HIS A 510 6.41 -11.32 -16.07
N ALA A 511 7.01 -11.52 -14.90
CA ALA A 511 6.90 -10.60 -13.77
C ALA A 511 7.58 -9.25 -14.07
N LEU A 512 6.89 -8.14 -13.81
CA LEU A 512 7.36 -6.78 -14.06
C LEU A 512 7.03 -5.92 -12.84
N THR A 513 7.94 -5.04 -12.44
CA THR A 513 7.62 -3.93 -11.53
C THR A 513 7.95 -2.62 -12.23
N LEU A 514 6.92 -1.84 -12.56
CA LEU A 514 7.08 -0.46 -13.03
C LEU A 514 7.07 0.50 -11.83
N ILE A 515 7.89 1.54 -11.87
CA ILE A 515 7.92 2.59 -10.84
C ILE A 515 7.78 3.99 -11.46
N SER A 516 7.38 4.98 -10.66
CA SER A 516 7.32 6.38 -11.09
C SER A 516 7.43 7.36 -9.92
N VAL A 517 8.42 8.25 -9.96
CA VAL A 517 8.58 9.37 -9.00
C VAL A 517 8.26 10.70 -9.70
N PHE A 518 7.23 11.38 -9.23
CA PHE A 518 6.61 12.55 -9.87
C PHE A 518 6.32 13.69 -8.89
N GLY A 519 5.96 14.86 -9.41
CA GLY A 519 5.44 15.99 -8.62
C GLY A 519 3.93 16.09 -8.77
N ILE A 520 3.23 16.31 -7.65
CA ILE A 520 1.77 16.43 -7.61
C ILE A 520 1.40 17.92 -7.44
N PRO A 521 0.58 18.49 -8.34
CA PRO A 521 0.15 19.89 -8.26
C PRO A 521 -0.83 20.14 -7.11
N PRO A 522 -1.13 21.42 -6.78
CA PRO A 522 -2.27 21.73 -5.93
C PRO A 522 -3.56 21.25 -6.61
N SER A 523 -4.49 20.68 -5.83
CA SER A 523 -5.86 20.42 -6.30
C SER A 523 -6.72 21.69 -6.32
N TYR A 524 -6.28 22.75 -5.62
CA TYR A 524 -7.04 23.95 -5.28
C TYR A 524 -8.29 23.69 -4.43
N ASN A 525 -8.47 22.47 -3.95
CA ASN A 525 -9.42 22.13 -2.90
C ASN A 525 -8.69 22.20 -1.55
N ALA A 526 -9.01 23.21 -0.74
CA ALA A 526 -8.32 23.46 0.52
C ALA A 526 -8.35 22.26 1.50
N THR A 527 -9.38 21.42 1.45
CA THR A 527 -9.50 20.22 2.29
C THR A 527 -8.53 19.14 1.84
N VAL A 528 -8.45 18.84 0.54
CA VAL A 528 -7.51 17.85 -0.01
C VAL A 528 -6.07 18.35 0.07
N ASP A 529 -5.81 19.59 -0.32
CA ASP A 529 -4.46 20.17 -0.27
C ASP A 529 -3.93 20.23 1.18
N ALA A 530 -4.80 20.36 2.18
CA ALA A 530 -4.42 20.27 3.58
C ALA A 530 -4.21 18.83 4.09
N SER A 531 -5.05 17.86 3.68
CA SER A 531 -4.93 16.48 4.17
C SER A 531 -3.83 15.69 3.46
N ALA A 532 -3.72 15.83 2.14
CA ALA A 532 -2.70 15.19 1.31
C ALA A 532 -1.40 16.02 1.20
N ASP A 533 -1.34 17.20 1.83
CA ASP A 533 -0.22 18.14 1.84
C ASP A 533 0.30 18.49 0.43
N LEU A 534 -0.62 18.89 -0.45
CA LEU A 534 -0.37 19.17 -1.87
C LEU A 534 -0.27 20.67 -2.15
N PRO A 535 0.62 21.12 -3.05
CA PRO A 535 1.51 20.31 -3.87
C PRO A 535 2.67 19.70 -3.09
N GLY A 536 3.13 18.55 -3.55
CA GLY A 536 4.22 17.78 -2.93
C GLY A 536 4.75 16.69 -3.87
N PRO A 537 5.75 15.92 -3.43
CA PRO A 537 6.23 14.76 -4.18
C PRO A 537 5.15 13.67 -4.27
N GLY A 538 5.32 12.78 -5.24
CA GLY A 538 4.60 11.51 -5.36
C GLY A 538 5.56 10.40 -5.81
N ALA A 539 5.34 9.18 -5.33
CA ALA A 539 6.10 7.99 -5.72
C ALA A 539 5.16 6.79 -5.76
N THR A 540 5.35 5.88 -6.70
CA THR A 540 4.52 4.68 -6.78
C THR A 540 5.18 3.53 -7.52
N SER A 541 4.87 2.33 -7.06
CA SER A 541 5.21 1.09 -7.74
C SER A 541 3.98 0.31 -8.16
N LEU A 542 4.09 -0.33 -9.33
CA LEU A 542 3.11 -1.18 -9.96
C LEU A 542 3.75 -2.55 -10.22
N PRO A 543 3.79 -3.44 -9.20
CA PRO A 543 4.20 -4.83 -9.38
C PRO A 543 3.13 -5.57 -10.18
N GLY A 544 3.51 -6.53 -11.02
CA GLY A 544 2.56 -7.21 -11.88
C GLY A 544 3.22 -8.07 -12.94
N THR A 545 2.62 -8.13 -14.12
CA THR A 545 3.17 -8.85 -15.28
C THR A 545 3.08 -8.05 -16.56
N THR A 546 3.93 -8.40 -17.52
CA THR A 546 3.81 -7.95 -18.91
C THR A 546 3.98 -9.10 -19.89
N GLN A 547 3.33 -8.98 -21.05
CA GLN A 547 3.27 -10.00 -22.08
C GLN A 547 3.25 -9.33 -23.45
N LEU A 548 4.01 -9.87 -24.40
CA LEU A 548 3.86 -9.53 -25.82
C LEU A 548 2.77 -10.40 -26.45
N LEU A 549 1.89 -9.77 -27.23
CA LEU A 549 0.75 -10.40 -27.87
C LEU A 549 0.76 -10.15 -29.39
N PRO A 550 0.33 -11.12 -30.21
CA PRO A 550 0.21 -10.99 -31.67
C PRO A 550 -0.50 -9.72 -32.13
#